data_AF-A0AAW2CCR9-F1
#
_entry.id   AF-A0AAW2CCR9-F1
#
_cell.length_a   1.000
_cell.length_b   1.000
_cell.length_c   1.000
_cell.angle_alpha   90.00
_cell.angle_beta   90.00
_cell.angle_gamma   90.00
#
_symmetry.space_group_name_H-M   'P 1'
#
loop_
_entity.id
_entity.type
_entity.pdbx_description
1 polymer ?
#
loop_
_entity_poly.entity_id
_entity_poly.type
_entity_poly.pdbx_seq_one_letter_code
_entity_poly.pdbx_strand_id
1 'polypeptide(L)' 'MAEENKVRLHEMWASPFVRIVKMTLEIKDIKYEYVEEDLENKSLQLFKYNPIHKK' A
#
# COMPACT_ATOMS: atom_id res chain seq x y z
N MET A 1 -14.28 -8.67 -18.11
CA MET A 1 -13.23 -9.46 -17.46
C MET A 1 -13.13 -8.90 -16.05
N ALA A 2 -13.72 -9.60 -15.09
CA ALA A 2 -13.86 -9.11 -13.72
C ALA A 2 -12.45 -9.08 -13.11
N GLU A 3 -11.82 -7.92 -13.17
CA GLU A 3 -10.62 -7.63 -12.40
C GLU A 3 -11.08 -7.67 -10.94
N GLU A 4 -10.92 -8.83 -10.30
CA GLU A 4 -11.18 -9.01 -8.88
C GLU A 4 -10.57 -7.82 -8.14
N ASN A 5 -11.36 -7.14 -7.30
CA ASN A 5 -10.94 -5.95 -6.54
C ASN A 5 -9.76 -6.28 -5.62
N LYS A 6 -8.57 -6.30 -6.18
CA LYS A 6 -7.35 -6.76 -5.55
C LYS A 6 -6.71 -5.61 -4.81
N VAL A 7 -6.70 -5.71 -3.48
CA VAL A 7 -6.11 -4.69 -2.61
C VAL A 7 -4.59 -4.84 -2.65
N ARG A 8 -3.89 -3.72 -2.88
CA ARG A 8 -2.43 -3.63 -2.78
C ARG A 8 -2.07 -2.63 -1.69
N LEU A 9 -1.32 -3.09 -0.70
CA LEU A 9 -0.79 -2.25 0.37
C LEU A 9 0.66 -1.89 0.03
N HIS A 10 0.86 -0.63 -0.37
CA HIS A 10 2.18 -0.03 -0.47
C HIS A 10 2.65 0.33 0.93
N GLU A 11 3.69 -0.35 1.41
CA GLU A 11 4.16 -0.26 2.79
C GLU A 11 5.64 0.04 2.91
N MET A 12 6.00 0.74 3.97
CA MET A 12 7.37 0.76 4.50
C MET A 12 7.31 0.04 5.84
N TRP A 13 8.13 -0.99 6.03
CA TRP A 13 8.12 -1.84 7.23
C TRP A 13 8.16 -1.08 8.57
N ALA A 14 8.84 0.06 8.61
CA ALA A 14 8.99 0.89 9.81
C ALA A 14 7.91 1.98 9.97
N SER A 15 6.93 2.06 9.06
CA SER A 15 5.85 3.06 9.14
C SER A 15 4.78 2.64 10.14
N PRO A 16 4.50 3.45 11.19
CA PRO A 16 3.45 3.14 12.16
C PRO A 16 2.04 3.21 11.54
N PHE A 17 1.84 4.05 10.53
CA PHE A 17 0.54 4.22 9.86
C PHE A 17 0.15 2.99 9.05
N VAL A 18 1.12 2.41 8.33
CA VAL A 18 0.92 1.17 7.58
C VAL A 18 0.52 0.05 8.53
N ARG A 19 1.15 -0.04 9.70
CA ARG A 19 0.87 -1.11 10.67
C ARG A 19 -0.60 -1.13 11.10
N ILE A 20 -1.22 0.04 11.25
CA ILE A 20 -2.65 0.17 11.57
C ILE A 20 -3.52 -0.33 10.40
N VAL A 21 -3.15 0.02 9.16
CA VAL A 21 -3.85 -0.45 7.96
C VAL A 21 -3.75 -1.97 7.84
N LYS A 22 -2.54 -2.52 8.03
CA LYS A 22 -2.26 -3.96 8.02
C LYS A 22 -3.15 -4.73 9.00
N MET A 23 -3.18 -4.29 10.27
CA MET A 23 -4.05 -4.88 11.29
C MET A 23 -5.52 -4.80 10.91
N THR A 24 -5.96 -3.69 10.33
CA THR A 24 -7.37 -3.51 9.93
C THR A 24 -7.76 -4.45 8.79
N LEU A 25 -6.87 -4.66 7.81
CA LEU A 25 -7.08 -5.59 6.70
C LEU A 25 -7.16 -7.03 7.20
N GLU A 26 -6.29 -7.41 8.13
CA GLU A 26 -6.31 -8.72 8.78
C GLU A 26 -7.59 -8.95 9.60
N ILE A 27 -8.01 -7.96 10.41
CA ILE A 27 -9.25 -8.04 11.21
C ILE A 27 -10.49 -8.19 10.32
N LYS A 28 -10.47 -7.59 9.13
CA LYS A 28 -11.59 -7.64 8.17
C LYS A 28 -11.53 -8.83 7.22
N ASP A 29 -10.53 -9.69 7.35
CA ASP A 29 -10.27 -10.83 6.44
C ASP A 29 -10.22 -10.41 4.95
N ILE A 30 -9.70 -9.21 4.68
CA ILE A 30 -9.54 -8.71 3.31
C ILE A 30 -8.20 -9.22 2.81
N LYS A 31 -8.19 -9.95 1.69
CA LYS A 31 -6.94 -10.37 1.04
C LYS A 31 -6.27 -9.18 0.36
N TYR A 32 -4.97 -9.06 0.54
CA TYR A 32 -4.16 -7.98 -0.02
C TYR A 32 -2.76 -8.47 -0.36
N GLU A 33 -2.12 -7.77 -1.30
CA GLU A 33 -0.70 -7.95 -1.61
C GLU A 33 0.12 -6.84 -0.98
N TYR A 34 1.31 -7.22 -0.51
CA TYR A 34 2.30 -6.31 0.05
C TYR A 34 3.24 -5.81 -1.04
N VAL A 35 3.51 -4.51 -1.05
CA VAL A 35 4.51 -3.87 -1.89
C VAL A 35 5.40 -3.03 -0.99
N GLU A 36 6.63 -3.47 -0.76
CA GLU A 36 7.60 -2.69 0.00
C GLU A 36 8.01 -1.44 -0.79
N GLU A 37 7.92 -0.29 -0.16
CA GLU A 37 8.27 1.01 -0.71
C GLU A 37 9.54 1.53 -0.03
N ASP A 38 10.51 1.87 -0.87
CA ASP A 38 11.68 2.64 -0.46
C ASP A 38 11.32 4.14 -0.44
N LEU A 39 11.39 4.77 0.73
CA LEU A 39 11.09 6.20 0.85
C LEU A 39 12.20 7.10 0.31
N GLU A 40 13.44 6.61 0.23
CA GLU A 40 14.55 7.34 -0.41
C GLU A 40 14.41 7.29 -1.93
N ASN A 41 14.05 6.13 -2.47
CA ASN A 41 13.82 5.90 -3.90
C ASN A 41 12.39 5.42 -4.21
N LYS A 42 11.44 6.37 -4.14
CA LYS A 42 10.00 6.10 -4.27
C LYS A 42 9.64 5.45 -5.61
N SER A 43 8.74 4.46 -5.57
CA SER A 43 8.26 3.80 -6.77
C SER A 43 7.45 4.73 -7.68
N LEU A 44 7.47 4.48 -8.99
CA LEU A 44 6.60 5.18 -9.96
C LEU A 44 5.11 4.98 -9.67
N GLN A 45 4.75 3.88 -9.03
CA GLN A 45 3.38 3.58 -8.62
C GLN A 45 2.92 4.49 -7.48
N LEU A 46 3.80 4.79 -6.53
CA LEU A 46 3.51 5.73 -5.45
C LEU A 46 3.20 7.13 -6.01
N PHE A 47 3.94 7.59 -7.02
CA PHE A 47 3.65 8.86 -7.72
C PHE A 47 2.31 8.82 -8.47
N LYS A 48 1.96 7.67 -9.06
CA LYS A 48 0.70 7.50 -9.77
C LYS A 48 -0.51 7.56 -8.83
N TYR A 49 -0.44 6.87 -7.68
CA TYR A 49 -1.59 6.68 -6.79
C TYR A 49 -1.70 7.75 -5.70
N ASN A 50 -0.60 8.25 -5.16
CA ASN A 50 -0.62 9.20 -4.06
C ASN A 50 -0.40 10.65 -4.56
N PRO A 51 -1.43 11.51 -4.56
CA PRO A 51 -1.30 12.89 -5.01
C PRO A 51 -0.34 13.74 -4.16
N ILE A 52 -0.09 13.35 -2.90
CA ILE A 52 0.87 14.05 -2.02
C ILE A 52 2.30 13.96 -2.57
N HIS A 53 2.61 12.88 -3.30
CA HIS A 53 3.94 12.67 -3.86
C HIS A 53 4.06 13.09 -5.32
N LYS A 54 2.97 13.53 -5.97
CA LYS A 54 3.03 14.07 -7.33
C LYS A 54 3.92 15.32 -7.31
N LYS A 55 5.08 15.22 -7.95
CA LYS A 55 5.86 16.40 -8.35
C LYS A 55 5.29 16.98 -9.62
#